data_AF-I3S9X8-F1
#
_entry.id   AF-I3S9X8-F1
#
_cell.length_a   1.000
_cell.length_b   1.000
_cell.length_c   1.000
_cell.angle_alpha   90.00
_cell.angle_beta   90.00
_cell.angle_gamma   90.00
#
_symmetry.space_group_name_H-M   'P 1'
#
loop_
_entity.id
_entity.type
_entity.pdbx_description
1 polymer ?
#
loop_
_entity_poly.entity_id
_entity_poly.type
_entity_poly.pdbx_seq_one_letter_code
_entity_poly.pdbx_strand_id
1 'polypeptide(L)'
;MSCNGCRVLRKGCSEDCMLRDCLTWIQNPQAQANATVFVTKFFGRATLMSFLSPVHPNQRSCLFQSLMYEAVGRTINPVNGAVGLLWTGKWQFCQLGVEQVLRGNGGALTALPDQLLGVDHDSSSIHHQ
;
A
#
# COMPACT_ATOMS: atom_id res chain seq x y z
N MET A 1 -19.31 -11.04 -14.69
CA MET A 1 -19.54 -10.28 -13.44
C MET A 1 -18.39 -9.29 -13.19
N SER A 2 -18.66 -8.11 -12.60
CA SER A 2 -17.62 -7.12 -12.27
C SER A 2 -16.72 -7.60 -11.13
N CYS A 3 -15.41 -7.36 -11.22
CA CYS A 3 -14.48 -7.67 -10.13
C CYS A 3 -14.67 -6.73 -8.93
N ASN A 4 -14.23 -7.14 -7.74
CA ASN A 4 -14.39 -6.36 -6.51
C ASN A 4 -13.69 -4.99 -6.57
N GLY A 5 -12.53 -4.91 -7.25
CA GLY A 5 -11.82 -3.66 -7.46
C GLY A 5 -12.60 -2.65 -8.30
N CYS A 6 -13.12 -3.07 -9.46
CA CYS A 6 -13.97 -2.19 -10.28
C CYS A 6 -15.26 -1.77 -9.55
N ARG A 7 -15.87 -2.70 -8.80
CA ARG A 7 -17.08 -2.43 -8.01
C ARG A 7 -16.84 -1.34 -6.97
N VAL A 8 -15.76 -1.43 -6.18
CA VAL A 8 -15.48 -0.43 -5.13
C VAL A 8 -15.09 0.94 -5.71
N LEU A 9 -14.48 0.95 -6.90
CA LEU A 9 -14.11 2.18 -7.61
C LEU A 9 -15.24 2.77 -8.47
N ARG A 10 -16.42 2.14 -8.49
CA ARG A 10 -17.55 2.49 -9.37
C ARG A 10 -17.10 2.63 -10.84
N LYS A 11 -16.22 1.73 -11.29
CA LYS A 11 -15.64 1.68 -12.65
C LYS A 11 -16.29 0.55 -13.46
N GLY A 12 -16.50 0.76 -14.75
CA GLY A 12 -16.84 -0.32 -15.68
C GLY A 12 -15.80 -1.45 -15.68
N CYS A 13 -16.27 -2.70 -15.73
CA CYS A 13 -15.43 -3.90 -15.74
C CYS A 13 -15.68 -4.68 -17.02
N SER A 14 -14.63 -4.85 -17.82
CA SER A 14 -14.60 -5.67 -19.03
C SER A 14 -14.02 -7.06 -18.75
N GLU A 15 -13.98 -7.91 -19.78
CA GLU A 15 -13.29 -9.20 -19.74
C GLU A 15 -11.77 -8.99 -19.51
N ASP A 16 -11.14 -8.06 -20.22
CA ASP A 16 -9.72 -7.70 -20.08
C ASP A 16 -9.43 -6.74 -18.90
N CYS A 17 -10.16 -6.88 -17.81
CA CYS A 17 -10.04 -5.97 -16.68
C CYS A 17 -8.74 -6.17 -15.90
N MET A 18 -7.80 -5.22 -16.02
CA MET A 18 -6.50 -5.24 -15.32
C MET A 18 -6.61 -5.41 -13.79
N LEU A 19 -7.63 -4.82 -13.15
CA LEU A 19 -7.85 -4.99 -11.70
C LEU A 19 -8.26 -6.42 -11.33
N ARG A 20 -8.82 -7.20 -12.25
CA ARG A 20 -9.17 -8.60 -12.01
C ARG A 20 -7.89 -9.41 -11.81
N ASP A 21 -6.92 -9.23 -12.70
CA ASP A 21 -5.61 -9.87 -12.64
C ASP A 21 -4.87 -9.49 -11.34
N CYS A 22 -5.00 -8.24 -10.88
CA CYS A 22 -4.34 -7.77 -9.66
C CYS A 22 -4.82 -8.48 -8.38
N LEU A 23 -6.08 -8.92 -8.35
CA LEU A 23 -6.78 -9.32 -7.12
C LEU A 23 -6.86 -10.84 -6.93
N THR A 24 -6.37 -11.64 -7.87
CA THR A 24 -6.49 -13.11 -7.90
C THR A 24 -5.92 -13.81 -6.66
N TRP A 25 -4.89 -13.23 -6.02
CA TRP A 25 -4.25 -13.79 -4.84
C TRP A 25 -5.02 -13.54 -3.53
N ILE A 26 -5.97 -12.61 -3.52
CA ILE A 26 -6.78 -12.26 -2.34
C ILE A 26 -8.10 -13.02 -2.42
N GLN A 27 -8.30 -14.01 -1.56
CA GLN A 27 -9.51 -14.87 -1.63
C GLN A 27 -10.78 -14.13 -1.19
N ASN A 28 -10.69 -13.28 -0.16
CA ASN A 28 -11.86 -12.62 0.42
C ASN A 28 -12.29 -11.40 -0.43
N PRO A 29 -13.56 -11.32 -0.89
CA PRO A 29 -14.06 -10.19 -1.70
C PRO A 29 -13.99 -8.82 -1.02
N GLN A 30 -14.18 -8.77 0.31
CA GLN A 30 -14.06 -7.54 1.08
C GLN A 30 -12.60 -7.10 1.19
N ALA A 31 -11.68 -8.04 1.42
CA ALA A 31 -10.25 -7.75 1.42
C ALA A 31 -9.76 -7.21 0.06
N GLN A 32 -10.28 -7.74 -1.05
CA GLN A 32 -10.01 -7.20 -2.39
C GLN A 32 -10.46 -5.73 -2.52
N ALA A 33 -11.65 -5.41 -1.99
CA ALA A 33 -12.16 -4.04 -2.01
C ALA A 33 -11.31 -3.11 -1.13
N ASN A 34 -10.97 -3.53 0.08
CA ASN A 34 -10.14 -2.75 1.01
C ASN A 34 -8.76 -2.44 0.42
N ALA A 35 -8.10 -3.47 -0.12
CA ALA A 35 -6.84 -3.37 -0.85
C ALA A 35 -6.92 -2.34 -1.99
N THR A 36 -7.96 -2.46 -2.82
CA THR A 36 -8.17 -1.56 -3.97
C THR A 36 -8.35 -0.12 -3.51
N VAL A 37 -9.20 0.13 -2.50
CA VAL A 37 -9.44 1.48 -1.97
C VAL A 37 -8.16 2.06 -1.39
N PHE A 38 -7.41 1.28 -0.61
CA PHE A 38 -6.18 1.75 0.01
C PHE A 38 -5.14 2.17 -1.03
N VAL A 39 -4.81 1.28 -1.99
CA VAL A 39 -3.82 1.54 -3.04
C VAL A 39 -4.24 2.73 -3.91
N THR A 40 -5.52 2.80 -4.31
CA THR A 40 -6.01 3.92 -5.12
C THR A 40 -6.12 5.24 -4.37
N LYS A 41 -6.35 5.21 -3.05
CA LYS A 41 -6.31 6.41 -2.21
C LYS A 41 -4.89 6.95 -2.09
N PHE A 42 -3.88 6.07 -2.02
CA PHE A 42 -2.48 6.46 -1.87
C PHE A 42 -1.88 6.97 -3.19
N PHE A 43 -1.95 6.19 -4.26
CA PHE A 43 -1.32 6.54 -5.54
C PHE A 43 -2.22 7.37 -6.47
N GLY A 44 -3.54 7.33 -6.26
CA GLY A 44 -4.51 7.81 -7.22
C GLY A 44 -4.77 6.79 -8.34
N ARG A 45 -5.92 6.95 -9.00
CA ARG A 45 -6.38 6.03 -10.06
C ARG A 45 -5.50 6.07 -11.30
N ALA A 46 -5.12 7.27 -11.76
CA ALA A 46 -4.32 7.43 -12.97
C ALA A 46 -2.93 6.78 -12.82
N THR A 47 -2.24 7.08 -11.72
CA THR A 47 -0.92 6.52 -11.40
C THR A 47 -0.97 5.01 -11.23
N LEU A 48 -1.98 4.47 -10.54
CA LEU A 48 -2.12 3.02 -10.44
C LEU A 48 -2.24 2.36 -11.83
N MET A 49 -3.05 2.94 -12.73
CA MET A 49 -3.21 2.40 -14.08
C MET A 49 -1.94 2.53 -14.91
N SER A 50 -1.16 3.60 -14.75
CA SER A 50 0.13 3.75 -15.45
C SER A 50 1.19 2.74 -14.99
N PHE A 51 1.14 2.28 -13.74
CA PHE A 51 2.00 1.17 -13.30
C PHE A 51 1.56 -0.17 -13.86
N LEU A 52 0.24 -0.42 -13.93
CA LEU A 52 -0.30 -1.72 -14.31
C LEU A 52 -0.28 -1.96 -15.83
N SER A 53 -0.41 -0.91 -16.66
CA SER A 53 -0.56 -1.05 -18.11
C SER A 53 0.65 -1.68 -18.84
N PRO A 54 1.92 -1.37 -18.51
CA PRO A 54 3.06 -2.00 -19.17
C PRO A 54 3.34 -3.43 -18.67
N VAL A 55 2.69 -3.88 -17.60
CA VAL A 55 2.97 -5.19 -16.97
C VAL A 55 2.09 -6.29 -17.55
N HIS A 56 2.72 -7.42 -17.87
CA HIS A 56 2.05 -8.62 -18.35
C HIS A 56 0.98 -9.11 -17.35
N PRO A 57 -0.21 -9.56 -17.79
CA PRO A 57 -1.30 -9.95 -16.90
C PRO A 57 -0.89 -10.84 -15.72
N ASN A 58 -0.08 -11.88 -15.98
CA ASN A 58 0.38 -12.84 -14.96
C ASN A 58 1.28 -12.24 -13.86
N GLN A 59 1.81 -11.03 -14.04
CA GLN A 59 2.68 -10.34 -13.08
C GLN A 59 1.96 -9.19 -12.36
N ARG A 60 0.76 -8.81 -12.79
CA ARG A 60 0.01 -7.68 -12.22
C ARG A 60 -0.35 -7.90 -10.76
N SER A 61 -0.63 -9.14 -10.35
CA SER A 61 -0.86 -9.49 -8.94
C SER A 61 0.35 -9.17 -8.07
N CYS A 62 1.56 -9.56 -8.52
CA CYS A 62 2.81 -9.29 -7.80
C CYS A 62 3.15 -7.80 -7.77
N LEU A 63 2.95 -7.08 -8.89
CA LEU A 63 3.12 -5.62 -8.91
C LEU A 63 2.15 -4.95 -7.93
N PHE A 64 0.87 -5.31 -7.97
CA PHE A 64 -0.14 -4.74 -7.08
C PHE A 64 0.19 -4.99 -5.60
N GLN A 65 0.70 -6.18 -5.27
CA GLN A 65 1.19 -6.50 -3.93
C GLN A 65 2.40 -5.63 -3.54
N SER A 66 3.34 -5.40 -4.46
CA SER A 66 4.50 -4.53 -4.23
C SER A 66 4.06 -3.08 -3.96
N LEU A 67 3.16 -2.53 -4.78
CA LEU A 67 2.57 -1.20 -4.58
C LEU A 67 1.84 -1.10 -3.24
N MET A 68 1.15 -2.16 -2.81
CA MET A 68 0.52 -2.19 -1.48
C MET A 68 1.56 -2.05 -0.35
N TYR A 69 2.67 -2.79 -0.41
CA TYR A 69 3.75 -2.65 0.56
C TYR A 69 4.42 -1.27 0.53
N GLU A 70 4.60 -0.67 -0.66
CA GLU A 70 5.13 0.69 -0.78
C GLU A 70 4.20 1.73 -0.12
N ALA A 71 2.90 1.66 -0.40
CA ALA A 71 1.91 2.55 0.19
C ALA A 71 1.79 2.36 1.71
N VAL A 72 1.77 1.12 2.19
CA VAL A 72 1.77 0.83 3.63
C VAL A 72 3.05 1.34 4.28
N GLY A 73 4.21 1.04 3.70
CA GLY A 73 5.50 1.46 4.20
C GLY A 73 5.62 2.98 4.32
N ARG A 74 5.15 3.73 3.31
CA ARG A 74 5.10 5.20 3.37
C ARG A 74 4.03 5.74 4.31
N THR A 75 2.94 5.01 4.54
CA THR A 75 1.95 5.43 5.54
C THR A 75 2.53 5.30 6.96
N ILE A 76 3.32 4.26 7.20
CA ILE A 76 3.93 3.94 8.50
C ILE A 76 5.22 4.74 8.74
N ASN A 77 6.06 4.87 7.73
CA ASN A 77 7.30 5.64 7.72
C ASN A 77 7.27 6.64 6.55
N PRO A 78 6.72 7.85 6.76
CA PRO A 78 6.49 8.83 5.68
C PRO A 78 7.74 9.25 4.90
N VAL A 79 8.89 9.29 5.58
CA VAL A 79 10.16 9.75 4.99
C VAL A 79 10.82 8.62 4.21
N ASN A 80 11.07 7.48 4.86
CA ASN A 80 11.91 6.41 4.30
C ASN A 80 11.11 5.23 3.72
N GLY A 81 9.80 5.20 3.95
CA GLY A 81 8.89 4.19 3.40
C GLY A 81 9.22 2.76 3.82
N ALA A 82 8.85 1.80 2.96
CA ALA A 82 9.11 0.38 3.14
C ALA A 82 10.61 0.06 3.24
N VAL A 83 11.44 0.79 2.49
CA VAL A 83 12.92 0.71 2.53
C VAL A 83 13.41 1.05 3.94
N GLY A 84 13.01 2.19 4.51
CA GLY A 84 13.39 2.54 5.89
C GLY A 84 13.01 1.47 6.90
N LEU A 85 11.81 0.91 6.79
CA LEU A 85 11.36 -0.18 7.66
C LEU A 85 12.23 -1.45 7.48
N LEU A 86 12.61 -1.80 6.26
CA LEU A 86 13.48 -2.94 6.01
C LEU A 86 14.89 -2.75 6.61
N TRP A 87 15.54 -1.62 6.31
CA TRP A 87 16.92 -1.36 6.75
C TRP A 87 17.06 -1.20 8.26
N THR A 88 16.01 -0.71 8.94
CA THR A 88 15.98 -0.54 10.40
C THR A 88 15.49 -1.78 11.16
N GLY A 89 15.29 -2.93 10.49
CA GLY A 89 14.81 -4.16 11.13
C GLY A 89 13.34 -4.09 11.60
N LYS A 90 12.55 -3.21 10.97
CA LYS A 90 11.15 -2.89 11.30
C LYS A 90 10.16 -3.39 10.26
N TRP A 91 10.57 -4.34 9.42
CA TRP A 91 9.76 -4.89 8.33
C TRP A 91 8.41 -5.46 8.81
N GLN A 92 8.36 -6.05 10.00
CA GLN A 92 7.12 -6.59 10.58
C GLN A 92 5.99 -5.56 10.66
N PHE A 93 6.29 -4.27 10.86
CA PHE A 93 5.26 -3.23 10.88
C PHE A 93 4.63 -3.03 9.49
N CYS A 94 5.42 -3.16 8.43
CA CYS A 94 4.92 -3.10 7.06
C CYS A 94 3.99 -4.29 6.77
N GLN A 95 4.38 -5.51 7.19
CA GLN A 95 3.56 -6.71 7.02
C GLN A 95 2.25 -6.61 7.80
N LEU A 96 2.31 -6.21 9.08
CA LEU A 96 1.12 -5.98 9.90
C LEU A 96 0.21 -4.87 9.32
N GLY A 97 0.80 -3.85 8.70
CA GLY A 97 0.03 -2.81 8.01
C GLY A 97 -0.72 -3.35 6.80
N VAL A 98 -0.09 -4.21 5.98
CA VAL A 98 -0.77 -4.88 4.87
C VAL A 98 -1.91 -5.77 5.37
N GLU A 99 -1.69 -6.55 6.43
CA GLU A 99 -2.76 -7.37 7.02
C GLU A 99 -3.94 -6.52 7.52
N GLN A 100 -3.66 -5.38 8.16
CA GLN A 100 -4.69 -4.44 8.60
C GLN A 100 -5.49 -3.87 7.43
N VAL A 101 -4.83 -3.50 6.33
CA VAL A 101 -5.50 -3.07 5.08
C VAL A 101 -6.42 -4.16 4.56
N LEU A 102 -5.95 -5.40 4.49
CA LEU A 102 -6.77 -6.52 4.00
C LEU A 102 -7.96 -6.79 4.91
N ARG A 103 -7.80 -6.74 6.24
CA ARG A 103 -8.89 -6.93 7.22
C ARG A 103 -9.94 -5.82 7.13
N GLY A 104 -9.51 -4.57 6.95
CA GLY A 104 -10.42 -3.42 6.78
C GLY A 104 -11.17 -2.99 8.03
N ASN A 105 -10.66 -3.31 9.23
CA ASN A 105 -11.32 -3.04 10.52
C ASN A 105 -11.24 -1.57 10.97
N GLY A 106 -11.48 -0.61 10.08
CA GLY A 106 -11.78 0.80 10.43
C GLY A 106 -10.65 1.64 11.02
N GLY A 107 -9.51 1.07 11.38
CA GLY A 107 -8.31 1.82 11.73
C GLY A 107 -7.67 2.40 10.47
N ALA A 108 -7.58 3.73 10.37
CA ALA A 108 -6.64 4.33 9.44
C ALA A 108 -5.23 3.87 9.85
N LEU A 109 -4.46 3.32 8.91
CA LEU A 109 -3.03 3.14 9.15
C LEU A 109 -2.44 4.51 9.49
N THR A 110 -1.78 4.62 10.63
CA THR A 110 -1.10 5.83 11.09
C THR A 110 0.41 5.64 11.03
N ALA A 111 1.12 6.77 10.97
CA ALA A 111 2.57 6.77 11.10
C ALA A 111 2.97 6.16 12.46
N LEU A 112 4.12 5.47 12.47
CA LEU A 112 4.74 5.07 13.73
C LEU A 112 5.29 6.33 14.43
N PRO A 113 5.21 6.41 15.76
CA PRO A 113 5.92 7.43 16.54
C PRO A 113 7.41 7.48 16.17
N ASP A 114 7.99 8.67 16.14
CA ASP A 114 9.40 8.88 15.75
C ASP A 114 10.38 8.04 16.59
N GLN A 115 10.07 7.86 17.87
CA GLN A 115 10.79 6.98 18.80
C GLN A 115 10.89 5.54 18.29
N LEU A 116 9.81 5.04 17.69
CA LEU A 116 9.76 3.70 17.10
C LEU A 116 10.31 3.67 15.67
N LEU A 117 10.50 4.81 15.01
CA LEU A 117 11.17 4.89 13.71
C LEU A 117 12.69 4.99 13.83
N GLY A 118 13.22 5.30 15.03
CA GLY A 118 14.66 5.43 15.26
C GLY A 118 15.24 6.63 14.53
N VAL A 119 14.43 7.68 14.37
CA VAL A 119 14.90 8.97 13.88
C VAL A 119 15.50 9.67 15.08
N ASP A 120 16.81 9.60 15.24
CA ASP A 120 17.51 10.45 16.19
C ASP A 120 17.27 11.90 15.76
N HIS A 121 16.45 12.63 16.51
CA HIS A 121 16.46 14.08 16.45
C HIS A 121 17.81 14.50 17.01
N ASP A 122 18.78 14.66 16.12
CA ASP A 122 20.04 15.31 16.45
C ASP A 122 19.69 16.74 16.88
N SER A 123 19.43 16.89 18.19
CA SER A 123 19.33 18.17 18.86
C SER A 123 20.76 18.67 19.01
N SER A 124 21.41 18.97 17.90
CA SER A 124 22.66 19.70 17.92
C SER A 124 22.30 21.12 18.35
N SER A 125 22.35 21.33 19.67
CA SER A 125 22.31 22.62 20.32
C SER A 125 23.22 23.58 19.58
N ILE A 126 22.64 24.55 18.87
CA ILE A 126 23.35 25.75 18.45
C ILE A 126 23.59 26.55 19.74
N HIS A 127 24.62 26.18 20.49
CA HIS A 127 25.24 27.09 21.43
C HIS A 127 26.00 28.13 20.61
N HIS A 128 25.33 29.24 20.30
CA HIS A 128 26.02 30.48 19.97
C HIS A 128 26.81 30.91 21.21
N GLN A 129 28.12 30.71 21.16
CA GLN A 129 29.08 31.58 21.85
C GLN A 129 29.31 32.83 20.99
#